data_AF-A0A535HSX4-F1
#
_entry.id   AF-A0A535HSX4-F1
#
_cell.length_a   1.000
_cell.length_b   1.000
_cell.length_c   1.000
_cell.angle_alpha   90.00
_cell.angle_beta   90.00
_cell.angle_gamma   90.00
#
_symmetry.space_group_name_H-M   'P 1'
#
loop_
_entity.id
_entity.type
_entity.pdbx_description
1 polymer ?
#
loop_
_entity_poly.entity_id
_entity_poly.type
_entity_poly.pdbx_seq_one_letter_code
_entity_poly.pdbx_strand_id
1 'polypeptide(L)'
;MSILLKPWDWWTGDRTEAAYSALHRADGAYLALAPAPILRQRAALLLGRLPLCGLAHDDFRLNEYRSILRKVAFPELSREQITDDVRAELKEISEVINQGSDGQHYRARTYRNMLLGTAGGLLLVFLLLSLVGWRDPSFFSLCSADASASCPSGGAPGAGDVFLLGLAGVAGGSLGALAMLLNVKVTGGPYTLAIAQALLKLPAGALISLIALFTMQHDVLGILKPQAGNALVAWAMVFGIAQQAVTRAVDKRANSLLNGSTAGPPGPTGGVDPHGPKLPGGGVAPGGNSDTSGEAEPIADKAPGDRTP
;
A
#
# COMPACT_ATOMS: atom_id res chain seq x y z
N MET A 1 -15.13 28.54 -27.50
CA MET A 1 -14.01 27.59 -27.30
C MET A 1 -14.53 26.46 -26.43
N SER A 2 -15.00 25.40 -27.07
CA SER A 2 -15.80 24.35 -26.43
C SER A 2 -14.92 23.42 -25.62
N ILE A 3 -15.08 23.44 -24.30
CA ILE A 3 -14.47 22.49 -23.36
C ILE A 3 -15.24 21.17 -23.48
N LEU A 4 -15.04 20.46 -24.58
CA LEU A 4 -15.37 19.05 -24.66
C LEU A 4 -14.24 18.32 -23.93
N LEU A 5 -14.48 17.98 -22.67
CA LEU A 5 -13.65 17.07 -21.89
C LEU A 5 -13.54 15.77 -22.69
N LYS A 6 -12.40 15.53 -23.32
CA LYS A 6 -12.13 14.22 -23.90
C LYS A 6 -12.08 13.23 -22.72
N PRO A 7 -12.83 12.12 -22.75
CA PRO A 7 -12.82 11.13 -21.68
C PRO A 7 -11.40 10.55 -21.44
N TRP A 8 -10.53 10.64 -22.44
CA TRP A 8 -9.12 10.30 -22.35
C TRP A 8 -8.32 11.19 -21.40
N ASP A 9 -8.62 12.49 -21.34
CA ASP A 9 -7.94 13.44 -20.45
C ASP A 9 -8.27 13.17 -18.98
N TRP A 10 -9.41 12.54 -18.68
CA TRP A 10 -9.75 12.09 -17.31
C TRP A 10 -8.91 10.87 -16.90
N TRP A 11 -8.57 10.01 -17.86
CA TRP A 11 -7.72 8.84 -17.65
C TRP A 11 -6.24 9.22 -17.47
N THR A 12 -5.69 10.03 -18.39
CA THR A 12 -4.28 10.46 -18.36
C THR A 12 -4.02 11.62 -17.40
N GLY A 13 -5.03 12.49 -17.16
CA GLY A 13 -5.04 13.63 -16.23
C GLY A 13 -3.80 14.51 -16.28
N ASP A 14 -3.21 14.61 -17.46
CA ASP A 14 -2.12 15.53 -17.74
C ASP A 14 -2.57 16.98 -17.47
N ARG A 15 -3.85 17.29 -17.68
CA ARG A 15 -4.42 18.62 -17.40
C ARG A 15 -4.47 18.95 -15.92
N THR A 16 -4.80 17.97 -15.07
CA THR A 16 -4.80 18.19 -13.62
C THR A 16 -3.38 18.39 -13.10
N GLU A 17 -2.41 17.66 -13.64
CA GLU A 17 -0.99 17.81 -13.30
C GLU A 17 -0.40 19.13 -13.82
N ALA A 18 -0.75 19.52 -15.05
CA ALA A 18 -0.38 20.81 -15.61
C ALA A 18 -0.97 21.97 -14.78
N ALA A 19 -2.24 21.86 -14.35
CA ALA A 19 -2.88 22.86 -13.50
C ALA A 19 -2.24 22.92 -12.10
N TYR A 20 -1.96 21.77 -11.50
CA TYR A 20 -1.38 21.67 -10.16
C TYR A 20 0.08 22.17 -10.14
N SER A 21 0.89 21.77 -11.13
CA SER A 21 2.25 22.28 -11.30
C SER A 21 2.28 23.78 -11.65
N ALA A 22 1.29 24.28 -12.41
CA ALA A 22 1.15 25.71 -12.63
C ALA A 22 0.80 26.47 -11.34
N LEU A 23 -0.05 25.90 -10.48
CA LEU A 23 -0.37 26.47 -9.17
C LEU A 23 0.86 26.50 -8.25
N HIS A 24 1.66 25.44 -8.21
CA HIS A 24 2.91 25.41 -7.44
C HIS A 24 3.93 26.43 -7.95
N ARG A 25 4.07 26.57 -9.28
CA ARG A 25 4.91 27.62 -9.87
C ARG A 25 4.40 29.03 -9.54
N ALA A 26 3.09 29.24 -9.57
CA ALA A 26 2.48 30.51 -9.18
C ALA A 26 2.70 30.81 -7.69
N ASP A 27 2.63 29.80 -6.81
CA ASP A 27 2.93 29.95 -5.38
C ASP A 27 4.37 30.40 -5.14
N GLY A 28 5.33 29.80 -5.85
CA GLY A 28 6.73 30.23 -5.80
C GLY A 28 6.95 31.66 -6.29
N ALA A 29 6.27 32.07 -7.37
CA ALA A 29 6.30 33.45 -7.87
C ALA A 29 5.63 34.43 -6.91
N TYR A 30 4.54 34.01 -6.26
CA TYR A 30 3.84 34.80 -5.26
C TYR A 30 4.71 35.09 -4.04
N LEU A 31 5.47 34.10 -3.55
CA LEU A 31 6.40 34.27 -2.43
C LEU A 31 7.48 35.33 -2.72
N ALA A 32 7.91 35.47 -3.98
CA ALA A 32 8.88 36.50 -4.35
C ALA A 32 8.28 37.91 -4.21
N LEU A 33 7.01 38.10 -4.51
CA LEU A 33 6.35 39.42 -4.61
C LEU A 33 5.52 39.79 -3.36
N ALA A 34 5.18 38.81 -2.52
CA ALA A 34 4.20 39.01 -1.45
C ALA A 34 4.68 40.02 -0.39
N PRO A 35 3.77 40.86 0.16
CA PRO A 35 4.08 41.72 1.30
C PRO A 35 4.52 40.93 2.53
N ALA A 36 5.35 41.57 3.36
CA ALA A 36 5.85 41.00 4.61
C ALA A 36 4.80 40.32 5.51
N PRO A 37 3.62 40.92 5.82
CA PRO A 37 2.64 40.27 6.69
C PRO A 37 2.11 38.93 6.12
N ILE A 38 1.97 38.84 4.80
CA ILE A 38 1.50 37.62 4.12
C ILE A 38 2.58 36.52 4.20
N LEU A 39 3.85 36.89 4.02
CA LEU A 39 4.95 35.92 4.12
C LEU A 39 5.05 35.29 5.49
N ARG A 40 4.76 36.03 6.57
CA ARG A 40 4.71 35.47 7.93
C ARG A 40 3.60 34.43 8.09
N GLN A 41 2.39 34.75 7.60
CA GLN A 41 1.28 33.79 7.61
C GLN A 41 1.62 32.55 6.78
N ARG A 42 2.25 32.74 5.61
CA ARG A 42 2.63 31.63 4.74
C ARG A 42 3.70 30.76 5.37
N ALA A 43 4.69 31.36 6.05
CA ALA A 43 5.70 30.62 6.80
C ALA A 43 5.08 29.76 7.91
N ALA A 44 4.10 30.30 8.65
CA ALA A 44 3.36 29.52 9.66
C ALA A 44 2.61 28.33 9.04
N LEU A 45 2.03 28.52 7.86
CA LEU A 45 1.33 27.45 7.13
C LEU A 45 2.30 26.38 6.61
N LEU A 46 3.46 26.78 6.06
CA LEU A 46 4.51 25.86 5.63
C LEU A 46 5.08 25.07 6.81
N LEU A 47 5.20 25.69 7.98
CA LEU A 47 5.68 25.04 9.21
C LEU A 47 4.75 23.87 9.62
N GLY A 48 3.44 24.04 9.46
CA GLY A 48 2.46 22.97 9.70
C GLY A 48 2.47 21.86 8.64
N ARG A 49 2.88 22.17 7.40
CA ARG A 49 2.97 21.20 6.29
C ARG A 49 4.29 20.43 6.27
N LEU A 50 5.36 20.98 6.84
CA LEU A 50 6.69 20.40 6.82
C LEU A 50 6.73 18.93 7.31
N PRO A 51 6.01 18.51 8.37
CA PRO A 51 5.99 17.10 8.78
C PRO A 51 5.32 16.15 7.77
N LEU A 52 4.57 16.67 6.81
CA LEU A 52 3.77 15.92 5.84
C LEU A 52 4.43 15.84 4.45
N CYS A 53 5.56 16.52 4.23
CA CYS A 53 6.20 16.65 2.92
C CYS A 53 6.83 15.35 2.39
N GLY A 54 6.88 14.29 3.20
CA GLY A 54 7.37 12.98 2.78
C GLY A 54 8.90 12.84 2.74
N LEU A 55 9.66 13.82 3.23
CA LEU A 55 11.08 13.67 3.54
C LEU A 55 11.28 12.66 4.69
N ALA A 56 12.46 12.04 4.73
CA ALA A 56 12.83 11.14 5.82
C ALA A 56 12.87 11.93 7.14
N HIS A 57 12.44 11.29 8.24
CA HIS A 57 12.31 11.98 9.54
C HIS A 57 13.65 12.47 10.10
N ASP A 58 14.76 11.89 9.64
CA ASP A 58 16.14 12.18 10.01
C ASP A 58 16.88 13.07 9.00
N ASP A 59 16.21 13.60 7.98
CA ASP A 59 16.82 14.54 7.02
C ASP A 59 17.23 15.84 7.73
N PHE A 60 18.52 16.17 7.67
CA PHE A 60 19.10 17.35 8.32
C PHE A 60 18.42 18.66 7.87
N ARG A 61 17.93 18.71 6.62
CA ARG A 61 17.26 19.89 6.03
C ARG A 61 15.97 20.24 6.76
N LEU A 62 15.27 19.25 7.33
CA LEU A 62 14.01 19.50 8.05
C LEU A 62 14.21 20.39 9.27
N ASN A 63 15.33 20.24 9.98
CA ASN A 63 15.63 21.06 11.14
C ASN A 63 15.96 22.50 10.72
N GLU A 64 16.72 22.65 9.64
CA GLU A 64 17.05 23.96 9.06
C GLU A 64 15.80 24.69 8.58
N TYR A 65 14.96 24.05 7.76
CA TYR A 65 13.71 24.60 7.26
C TYR A 65 12.75 24.96 8.40
N ARG A 66 12.63 24.10 9.43
CA ARG A 66 11.84 24.41 10.62
C ARG A 66 12.34 25.65 11.33
N SER A 67 13.65 25.84 11.41
CA SER A 67 14.26 27.00 12.07
C SER A 67 13.95 28.31 11.32
N ILE A 68 14.14 28.31 9.99
CA ILE A 68 13.88 29.46 9.11
C ILE A 68 12.40 29.83 9.17
N LEU A 69 11.51 28.85 8.96
CA LEU A 69 10.07 29.07 8.97
C LEU A 69 9.57 29.62 10.31
N ARG A 70 10.12 29.13 11.43
CA ARG A 70 9.74 29.62 12.77
C ARG A 70 10.17 31.07 13.00
N LYS A 71 11.38 31.45 12.58
CA LYS A 71 11.88 32.84 12.68
C LYS A 71 11.02 33.80 11.86
N VAL A 72 10.65 33.41 10.64
CA VAL A 72 9.82 34.24 9.75
C VAL A 72 8.37 34.31 10.25
N ALA A 73 7.78 33.19 10.68
CA ALA A 73 6.39 33.12 11.11
C ALA A 73 6.11 33.95 12.37
N PHE A 74 7.06 33.98 13.30
CA PHE A 74 6.88 34.60 14.61
C PHE A 74 7.88 35.74 14.80
N PRO A 75 7.49 37.00 14.50
CA PRO A 75 8.40 38.15 14.60
C PRO A 75 8.84 38.46 16.04
N GLU A 76 8.11 37.96 17.04
CA GLU A 76 8.50 38.03 18.45
C GLU A 76 9.72 37.16 18.79
N LEU A 77 9.98 36.11 17.98
CA LEU A 77 11.13 35.21 18.14
C LEU A 77 12.39 35.70 17.41
N SER A 78 12.24 36.55 16.39
CA SER A 78 13.35 37.08 15.60
C SER A 78 12.96 38.42 15.00
N ARG A 79 13.80 39.45 15.20
CA ARG A 79 13.65 40.76 14.55
C ARG A 79 14.09 40.71 13.07
N GLU A 80 13.88 39.56 12.42
CA GLU A 80 14.28 39.29 11.05
C GLU A 80 13.58 40.27 10.10
N GLN A 81 14.37 41.04 9.37
CA GLN A 81 13.86 41.80 8.25
C GLN A 81 13.66 40.85 7.08
N ILE A 82 12.53 40.97 6.40
CA ILE A 82 12.26 40.16 5.21
C ILE A 82 13.06 40.76 4.05
N THR A 83 14.27 40.27 3.88
CA THR A 83 15.18 40.56 2.76
C THR A 83 14.85 39.69 1.55
N ASP A 84 15.46 39.99 0.41
CA ASP A 84 15.32 39.16 -0.80
C ASP A 84 15.88 37.75 -0.61
N ASP A 85 16.90 37.58 0.24
CA ASP A 85 17.46 36.27 0.60
C ASP A 85 16.43 35.40 1.36
N VAL A 86 15.72 35.99 2.35
CA VAL A 86 14.65 35.29 3.09
C VAL A 86 13.51 34.87 2.16
N ARG A 87 13.21 35.69 1.14
CA ARG A 87 12.21 35.33 0.12
C ARG A 87 12.67 34.15 -0.73
N ALA A 88 13.96 34.10 -1.08
CA ALA A 88 14.54 32.99 -1.82
C ALA A 88 14.51 31.69 -0.99
N GLU A 89 14.84 31.74 0.30
CA GLU A 89 14.75 30.59 1.20
C GLU A 89 13.30 30.09 1.36
N LEU A 90 12.34 31.00 1.56
CA LEU A 90 10.91 30.64 1.63
C LEU A 90 10.42 29.96 0.34
N LYS A 91 10.89 30.45 -0.81
CA LYS A 91 10.57 29.87 -2.11
C LYS A 91 11.13 28.45 -2.22
N GLU A 92 12.39 28.23 -1.87
CA GLU A 92 13.02 26.90 -1.89
C GLU A 92 12.25 25.92 -0.99
N ILE A 93 11.96 26.34 0.24
CA ILE A 93 11.21 25.50 1.20
C ILE A 93 9.82 25.15 0.66
N SER A 94 9.13 26.11 0.04
CA SER A 94 7.83 25.85 -0.58
C SER A 94 7.94 24.87 -1.74
N GLU A 95 8.98 25.00 -2.59
CA GLU A 95 9.22 24.09 -3.71
C GLU A 95 9.48 22.65 -3.24
N VAL A 96 10.29 22.46 -2.20
CA VAL A 96 10.54 21.14 -1.61
C VAL A 96 9.26 20.52 -1.04
N ILE A 97 8.45 21.30 -0.32
CA ILE A 97 7.17 20.83 0.23
C ILE A 97 6.19 20.47 -0.89
N ASN A 98 6.11 21.31 -1.93
CA ASN A 98 5.23 21.10 -3.08
C ASN A 98 5.65 19.88 -3.90
N GLN A 99 6.95 19.67 -4.12
CA GLN A 99 7.48 18.47 -4.79
C GLN A 99 7.13 17.20 -4.03
N GLY A 100 7.19 17.24 -2.69
CA GLY A 100 6.74 16.15 -1.84
C GLY A 100 5.25 15.83 -2.01
N SER A 101 4.40 16.88 -2.05
CA SER A 101 2.96 16.76 -2.32
C SER A 101 2.68 16.20 -3.71
N ASP A 102 3.39 16.68 -4.74
CA ASP A 102 3.31 16.19 -6.12
C ASP A 102 3.61 14.70 -6.20
N GLY A 103 4.65 14.24 -5.51
CA GLY A 103 5.03 12.83 -5.46
C GLY A 103 3.94 11.94 -4.83
N GLN A 104 3.27 12.41 -3.78
CA GLN A 104 2.16 11.67 -3.15
C GLN A 104 0.95 11.56 -4.08
N HIS A 105 0.58 12.65 -4.76
CA HIS A 105 -0.53 12.66 -5.71
C HIS A 105 -0.25 11.80 -6.96
N TYR A 106 0.98 11.84 -7.49
CA TYR A 106 1.40 11.01 -8.61
C TYR A 106 1.29 9.51 -8.28
N ARG A 107 1.79 9.08 -7.12
CA ARG A 107 1.72 7.67 -6.68
C ARG A 107 0.28 7.19 -6.57
N ALA A 108 -0.61 7.99 -5.98
CA ALA A 108 -2.03 7.65 -5.85
C ALA A 108 -2.70 7.44 -7.22
N ARG A 109 -2.34 8.26 -8.20
CA ARG A 109 -2.87 8.20 -9.56
C ARG A 109 -2.35 7.01 -10.35
N THR A 110 -1.03 6.79 -10.36
CA THR A 110 -0.42 5.63 -11.04
C THR A 110 -0.97 4.33 -10.49
N TYR A 111 -1.16 4.26 -9.16
CA TYR A 111 -1.80 3.13 -8.53
C TYR A 111 -3.26 2.95 -8.97
N ARG A 112 -4.06 4.04 -9.04
CA ARG A 112 -5.43 3.98 -9.59
C ARG A 112 -5.45 3.47 -11.03
N ASN A 113 -4.59 3.99 -11.90
CA ASN A 113 -4.55 3.59 -13.31
C ASN A 113 -4.10 2.13 -13.46
N MET A 114 -3.14 1.68 -12.67
CA MET A 114 -2.73 0.27 -12.59
C MET A 114 -3.90 -0.61 -12.13
N LEU A 115 -4.62 -0.22 -11.07
CA LEU A 115 -5.80 -0.95 -10.58
C LEU A 115 -6.94 -1.02 -11.61
N LEU A 116 -7.23 0.08 -12.29
CA LEU A 116 -8.28 0.10 -13.32
C LEU A 116 -7.86 -0.70 -14.56
N GLY A 117 -6.58 -0.65 -14.94
CA GLY A 117 -6.02 -1.46 -16.01
C GLY A 117 -6.09 -2.96 -15.71
N THR A 118 -5.71 -3.37 -14.49
CA THR A 118 -5.83 -4.78 -14.07
C THR A 118 -7.29 -5.21 -13.96
N ALA A 119 -8.18 -4.37 -13.43
CA ALA A 119 -9.62 -4.66 -13.37
C ALA A 119 -10.21 -4.85 -14.77
N GLY A 120 -9.88 -3.97 -15.71
CA GLY A 120 -10.28 -4.08 -17.12
C GLY A 120 -9.73 -5.35 -17.77
N GLY A 121 -8.47 -5.70 -17.51
CA GLY A 121 -7.86 -6.94 -17.99
C GLY A 121 -8.57 -8.19 -17.46
N LEU A 122 -8.84 -8.27 -16.16
CA LEU A 122 -9.58 -9.39 -15.56
C LEU A 122 -11.01 -9.48 -16.07
N LEU A 123 -11.68 -8.33 -16.24
CA LEU A 123 -13.02 -8.29 -16.84
C LEU A 123 -12.99 -8.83 -18.27
N LEU A 124 -12.00 -8.42 -19.07
CA LEU A 124 -11.82 -8.91 -20.44
C LEU A 124 -11.60 -10.42 -20.47
N VAL A 125 -10.76 -10.95 -19.57
CA VAL A 125 -10.56 -12.41 -19.44
C VAL A 125 -11.87 -13.11 -19.08
N PHE A 126 -12.62 -12.59 -18.11
CA PHE A 126 -13.91 -13.15 -17.72
C PHE A 126 -14.92 -13.15 -18.90
N LEU A 127 -14.99 -12.07 -19.67
CA LEU A 127 -15.86 -11.97 -20.84
C LEU A 127 -15.42 -12.92 -21.96
N LEU A 128 -14.11 -13.07 -22.20
CA LEU A 128 -13.59 -14.04 -23.16
C LEU A 128 -13.91 -15.47 -22.75
N LEU A 129 -13.72 -15.84 -21.48
CA LEU A 129 -14.11 -17.16 -20.97
C LEU A 129 -15.61 -17.40 -21.11
N SER A 130 -16.43 -16.40 -20.80
CA SER A 130 -17.89 -16.47 -20.97
C SER A 130 -18.27 -16.63 -22.44
N LEU A 131 -17.61 -15.92 -23.35
CA LEU A 131 -17.84 -16.00 -24.79
C LEU A 131 -17.42 -17.37 -25.35
N VAL A 132 -16.29 -17.90 -24.91
CA VAL A 132 -15.81 -19.25 -25.29
C VAL A 132 -16.77 -20.30 -24.75
N GLY A 133 -17.18 -20.24 -23.48
CA GLY A 133 -18.16 -21.17 -22.90
C GLY A 133 -19.53 -21.09 -23.57
N TRP A 134 -19.91 -19.91 -24.08
CA TRP A 134 -21.12 -19.75 -24.87
C TRP A 134 -21.03 -20.44 -26.24
N ARG A 135 -19.86 -20.38 -26.87
CA ARG A 135 -19.63 -20.91 -28.22
C ARG A 135 -19.37 -22.43 -28.20
N ASP A 136 -18.56 -22.87 -27.24
CA ASP A 136 -18.15 -24.26 -27.02
C ASP A 136 -18.31 -24.65 -25.54
N PRO A 137 -19.50 -25.09 -25.12
CA PRO A 137 -19.79 -25.45 -23.72
C PRO A 137 -18.91 -26.58 -23.17
N SER A 138 -18.31 -27.39 -24.04
CA SER A 138 -17.42 -28.50 -23.69
C SER A 138 -15.99 -28.07 -23.36
N PHE A 139 -15.54 -26.87 -23.77
CA PHE A 139 -14.16 -26.42 -23.51
C PHE A 139 -13.91 -26.16 -22.02
N PHE A 140 -14.93 -25.65 -21.32
CA PHE A 140 -14.88 -25.38 -19.89
C PHE A 140 -16.06 -26.07 -19.19
N SER A 141 -16.05 -27.40 -19.21
CA SER A 141 -17.09 -28.18 -18.53
C SER A 141 -16.95 -28.02 -17.01
N LEU A 142 -17.94 -27.37 -16.41
CA LEU A 142 -18.13 -27.24 -14.96
C LEU A 142 -19.06 -28.34 -14.40
N CYS A 143 -19.33 -29.37 -15.21
CA CYS A 143 -20.07 -30.55 -14.79
C CYS A 143 -19.15 -31.52 -14.05
N SER A 144 -19.68 -32.24 -13.07
CA SER A 144 -18.95 -33.30 -12.37
C SER A 144 -18.72 -34.50 -13.28
N ALA A 145 -17.61 -35.21 -13.08
CA ALA A 145 -17.31 -36.45 -13.80
C ALA A 145 -18.27 -37.62 -13.48
N ASP A 146 -18.96 -37.58 -12.33
CA ASP A 146 -19.90 -38.62 -11.93
C ASP A 146 -21.31 -38.38 -12.51
N ALA A 147 -21.80 -39.35 -13.28
CA ALA A 147 -23.03 -39.29 -14.10
C ALA A 147 -24.35 -39.00 -13.33
N SER A 148 -24.31 -38.87 -12.00
CA SER A 148 -25.45 -38.52 -11.14
C SER A 148 -25.42 -37.08 -10.62
N ALA A 149 -24.35 -36.32 -10.85
CA ALA A 149 -24.26 -34.92 -10.43
C ALA A 149 -24.49 -33.97 -11.62
N SER A 150 -25.67 -33.38 -11.60
CA SER A 150 -26.21 -32.52 -12.65
C SER A 150 -25.36 -31.28 -12.90
N CYS A 151 -25.14 -30.95 -14.18
CA CYS A 151 -24.62 -29.65 -14.61
C CYS A 151 -25.45 -28.48 -14.04
N PRO A 152 -24.90 -27.25 -13.94
CA PRO A 152 -25.59 -26.09 -13.36
C PRO A 152 -26.97 -25.82 -13.97
N SER A 153 -27.12 -25.94 -15.29
CA SER A 153 -28.41 -25.80 -16.00
C SER A 153 -29.24 -27.08 -16.13
N GLY A 154 -28.77 -28.19 -15.57
CA GLY A 154 -29.42 -29.51 -15.64
C GLY A 154 -29.02 -30.34 -16.87
N GLY A 155 -28.62 -31.60 -16.64
CA GLY A 155 -28.39 -32.63 -17.65
C GLY A 155 -27.11 -32.50 -18.48
N ALA A 156 -26.89 -31.38 -19.17
CA ALA A 156 -25.77 -31.15 -20.08
C ALA A 156 -25.09 -29.78 -19.82
N PRO A 157 -23.84 -29.58 -20.27
CA PRO A 157 -23.15 -28.29 -20.12
C PRO A 157 -23.92 -27.18 -20.85
N GLY A 158 -24.40 -26.19 -20.09
CA GLY A 158 -25.13 -25.05 -20.63
C GLY A 158 -24.19 -23.95 -21.12
N ALA A 159 -24.49 -23.36 -22.28
CA ALA A 159 -23.75 -22.22 -22.83
C ALA A 159 -23.67 -21.00 -21.87
N GLY A 160 -24.64 -20.89 -20.94
CA GLY A 160 -24.71 -19.83 -19.95
C GLY A 160 -24.05 -20.15 -18.59
N ASP A 161 -23.57 -21.38 -18.36
CA ASP A 161 -23.15 -21.83 -17.03
C ASP A 161 -21.95 -21.04 -16.51
N VAL A 162 -20.97 -20.78 -17.38
CA VAL A 162 -19.77 -19.97 -17.06
C VAL A 162 -20.16 -18.54 -16.68
N PHE A 163 -21.11 -17.95 -17.41
CA PHE A 163 -21.57 -16.59 -17.14
C PHE A 163 -22.38 -16.52 -15.83
N LEU A 164 -23.29 -17.47 -15.61
CA LEU A 164 -24.13 -17.54 -14.41
C LEU A 164 -23.28 -17.73 -13.14
N LEU A 165 -22.34 -18.69 -13.15
CA LEU A 165 -21.47 -18.96 -12.02
C LEU A 165 -20.43 -17.84 -11.81
N GLY A 166 -20.00 -17.20 -12.90
CA GLY A 166 -19.23 -15.98 -12.86
C GLY A 166 -19.95 -14.86 -12.11
N LEU A 167 -21.22 -14.59 -12.45
CA LEU A 167 -22.04 -13.59 -11.76
C LEU A 167 -22.25 -13.90 -10.28
N ALA A 168 -22.44 -15.16 -9.91
CA ALA A 168 -22.48 -15.58 -8.51
C ALA A 168 -21.14 -15.30 -7.80
N GLY A 169 -20.01 -15.53 -8.47
CA GLY A 169 -18.69 -15.11 -8.00
C GLY A 169 -18.54 -13.60 -7.83
N VAL A 170 -19.06 -12.79 -8.76
CA VAL A 170 -19.12 -11.33 -8.65
C VAL A 170 -19.91 -10.92 -7.41
N ALA A 171 -21.08 -11.54 -7.16
CA ALA A 171 -21.89 -11.24 -5.99
C ALA A 171 -21.14 -11.54 -4.69
N GLY A 172 -20.47 -12.69 -4.60
CA GLY A 172 -19.60 -13.03 -3.47
C GLY A 172 -18.44 -12.06 -3.28
N GLY A 173 -17.74 -11.72 -4.37
CA GLY A 173 -16.64 -10.75 -4.36
C GLY A 173 -17.08 -9.34 -3.94
N SER A 174 -18.29 -8.93 -4.35
CA SER A 174 -18.92 -7.66 -3.98
C SER A 174 -19.21 -7.57 -2.49
N LEU A 175 -19.75 -8.63 -1.90
CA LEU A 175 -20.00 -8.70 -0.46
C LEU A 175 -18.69 -8.63 0.34
N GLY A 176 -17.65 -9.32 -0.13
CA GLY A 176 -16.31 -9.14 0.41
C GLY A 176 -15.83 -7.69 0.28
N ALA A 177 -15.98 -7.08 -0.90
CA ALA A 177 -15.59 -5.68 -1.14
C ALA A 177 -16.26 -4.73 -0.16
N LEU A 178 -17.57 -4.88 0.05
CA LEU A 178 -18.35 -4.11 1.00
C LEU A 178 -17.83 -4.29 2.44
N ALA A 179 -17.61 -5.52 2.89
CA ALA A 179 -17.06 -5.80 4.22
C ALA A 179 -15.68 -5.15 4.44
N MET A 180 -14.85 -5.06 3.39
CA MET A 180 -13.60 -4.32 3.47
C MET A 180 -13.82 -2.81 3.56
N LEU A 181 -14.70 -2.24 2.73
CA LEU A 181 -15.00 -0.80 2.72
C LEU A 181 -15.54 -0.32 4.06
N LEU A 182 -16.38 -1.11 4.73
CA LEU A 182 -16.91 -0.80 6.07
C LEU A 182 -15.81 -0.70 7.14
N ASN A 183 -14.63 -1.27 6.91
CA ASN A 183 -13.50 -1.26 7.84
C ASN A 183 -12.40 -0.26 7.45
N VAL A 184 -12.50 0.42 6.31
CA VAL A 184 -11.50 1.41 5.89
C VAL A 184 -11.76 2.72 6.62
N LYS A 185 -10.77 3.20 7.39
CA LYS A 185 -10.77 4.58 7.87
C LYS A 185 -10.71 5.51 6.65
N VAL A 186 -11.70 6.39 6.52
CA VAL A 186 -11.74 7.42 5.47
C VAL A 186 -10.50 8.29 5.63
N THR A 187 -9.48 8.02 4.81
CA THR A 187 -8.32 8.91 4.66
C THR A 187 -8.73 9.96 3.65
N GLY A 188 -8.69 11.24 4.03
CA GLY A 188 -9.21 12.38 3.25
C GLY A 188 -8.45 12.70 1.96
N GLY A 189 -7.92 11.69 1.27
CA GLY A 189 -7.24 11.86 -0.01
C GLY A 189 -8.23 12.12 -1.15
N PRO A 190 -7.90 13.00 -2.12
CA PRO A 190 -8.76 13.33 -3.26
C PRO A 190 -8.92 12.19 -4.28
N TYR A 191 -8.20 11.09 -4.10
CA TYR A 191 -8.27 9.92 -4.95
C TYR A 191 -8.96 8.79 -4.19
N THR A 192 -10.18 8.45 -4.60
CA THR A 192 -10.97 7.33 -4.06
C THR A 192 -10.37 5.98 -4.48
N LEU A 193 -9.14 5.69 -4.01
CA LEU A 193 -8.45 4.41 -4.24
C LEU A 193 -9.33 3.22 -3.82
N ALA A 194 -10.12 3.41 -2.77
CA ALA A 194 -11.08 2.43 -2.27
C ALA A 194 -12.12 2.00 -3.33
N ILE A 195 -12.57 2.93 -4.19
CA ILE A 195 -13.54 2.63 -5.25
C ILE A 195 -12.87 1.83 -6.36
N ALA A 196 -11.67 2.22 -6.79
CA ALA A 196 -10.91 1.46 -7.80
C ALA A 196 -10.59 0.04 -7.31
N GLN A 197 -10.26 -0.11 -6.03
CA GLN A 197 -10.03 -1.41 -5.40
C GLN A 197 -11.32 -2.24 -5.26
N ALA A 198 -12.47 -1.60 -5.03
CA ALA A 198 -13.76 -2.29 -5.05
C ALA A 198 -14.13 -2.79 -6.45
N LEU A 199 -13.87 -1.97 -7.49
CA LEU A 199 -14.11 -2.36 -8.89
C LEU A 199 -13.25 -3.54 -9.32
N LEU A 200 -11.98 -3.61 -8.88
CA LEU A 200 -11.10 -4.76 -9.16
C LEU A 200 -11.63 -6.08 -8.57
N LYS A 201 -12.36 -6.03 -7.45
CA LYS A 201 -12.89 -7.23 -6.79
C LYS A 201 -14.01 -7.90 -7.57
N LEU A 202 -14.75 -7.16 -8.39
CA LEU A 202 -15.84 -7.71 -9.19
C LEU A 202 -15.35 -8.79 -10.18
N PRO A 203 -14.46 -8.47 -11.15
CA PRO A 203 -13.98 -9.48 -12.10
C PRO A 203 -13.08 -10.53 -11.45
N ALA A 204 -12.33 -10.16 -10.41
CA ALA A 204 -11.50 -11.11 -9.69
C ALA A 204 -12.34 -12.16 -8.93
N GLY A 205 -13.51 -11.78 -8.38
CA GLY A 205 -14.41 -12.71 -7.70
C GLY A 205 -15.01 -13.72 -8.67
N ALA A 206 -15.37 -13.27 -9.87
CA ALA A 206 -15.82 -14.13 -10.96
C ALA A 206 -14.74 -15.14 -11.41
N LEU A 207 -13.50 -14.68 -11.59
CA LEU A 207 -12.44 -15.57 -12.07
C LEU A 207 -12.01 -16.58 -11.00
N ILE A 208 -11.90 -16.16 -9.75
CA ILE A 208 -11.53 -17.06 -8.64
C ILE A 208 -12.61 -18.10 -8.41
N SER A 209 -13.90 -17.72 -8.49
CA SER A 209 -14.97 -18.71 -8.37
C SER A 209 -14.92 -19.73 -9.51
N LEU A 210 -14.73 -19.30 -10.76
CA LEU A 210 -14.66 -20.21 -11.90
C LEU A 210 -13.48 -21.17 -11.81
N ILE A 211 -12.30 -20.69 -11.45
CA ILE A 211 -11.11 -21.53 -11.27
C ILE A 211 -11.31 -22.51 -10.12
N ALA A 212 -11.86 -22.06 -8.99
CA ALA A 212 -12.11 -22.92 -7.83
C ALA A 212 -13.16 -23.99 -8.13
N LEU A 213 -14.26 -23.64 -8.80
CA LEU A 213 -15.30 -24.59 -9.19
C LEU A 213 -14.79 -25.60 -10.22
N PHE A 214 -14.02 -25.15 -11.21
CA PHE A 214 -13.38 -26.06 -12.16
C PHE A 214 -12.48 -27.07 -11.42
N THR A 215 -11.63 -26.57 -10.52
CA THR A 215 -10.74 -27.42 -9.72
C THR A 215 -11.52 -28.41 -8.85
N MET A 216 -12.63 -27.97 -8.25
CA MET A 216 -13.51 -28.79 -7.40
C MET A 216 -14.27 -29.87 -8.20
N GLN A 217 -14.74 -29.56 -9.41
CA GLN A 217 -15.53 -30.48 -10.23
C GLN A 217 -14.68 -31.58 -10.88
N HIS A 218 -13.40 -31.29 -11.13
CA HIS A 218 -12.43 -32.23 -11.70
C HIS A 218 -11.64 -33.02 -10.63
N ASP A 219 -12.05 -32.94 -9.37
CA ASP A 219 -11.41 -33.62 -8.21
C ASP A 219 -9.89 -33.43 -8.13
N VAL A 220 -9.37 -32.29 -8.61
CA VAL A 220 -7.92 -32.05 -8.71
C VAL A 220 -7.25 -32.00 -7.34
N LEU A 221 -8.00 -31.54 -6.33
CA LEU A 221 -7.49 -31.37 -4.97
C LEU A 221 -7.80 -32.55 -4.03
N GLY A 222 -8.73 -33.45 -4.38
CA GLY A 222 -9.13 -34.59 -3.55
C GLY A 222 -9.77 -34.26 -2.18
N ILE A 223 -9.93 -32.98 -1.85
CA ILE A 223 -10.43 -32.49 -0.54
C ILE A 223 -11.93 -32.15 -0.61
N LEU A 224 -12.41 -31.70 -1.78
CA LEU A 224 -13.78 -31.24 -1.97
C LEU A 224 -14.47 -32.13 -3.01
N LYS A 225 -15.55 -32.79 -2.60
CA LYS A 225 -16.34 -33.63 -3.50
C LYS A 225 -17.08 -32.77 -4.53
N PRO A 226 -17.22 -33.22 -5.79
CA PRO A 226 -18.06 -32.58 -6.79
C PRO A 226 -19.48 -32.34 -6.26
N GLN A 227 -20.05 -31.19 -6.59
CA GLN A 227 -21.35 -30.74 -6.08
C GLN A 227 -22.36 -30.63 -7.22
N ALA A 228 -23.63 -30.92 -6.93
CA ALA A 228 -24.69 -30.95 -7.93
C ALA A 228 -25.37 -29.58 -8.15
N GLY A 229 -25.66 -29.25 -9.42
CA GLY A 229 -26.58 -28.21 -9.87
C GLY A 229 -26.53 -26.90 -9.06
N ASN A 230 -27.64 -26.55 -8.42
CA ASN A 230 -27.83 -25.28 -7.70
C ASN A 230 -26.82 -25.04 -6.56
N ALA A 231 -26.22 -26.09 -5.99
CA ALA A 231 -25.21 -25.94 -4.95
C ALA A 231 -23.93 -25.28 -5.49
N LEU A 232 -23.62 -25.43 -6.78
CA LEU A 232 -22.48 -24.73 -7.43
C LEU A 232 -22.61 -23.21 -7.33
N VAL A 233 -23.82 -22.67 -7.40
CA VAL A 233 -24.06 -21.21 -7.29
C VAL A 233 -23.71 -20.72 -5.89
N ALA A 234 -24.08 -21.47 -4.86
CA ALA A 234 -23.72 -21.16 -3.48
C ALA A 234 -22.20 -21.24 -3.27
N TRP A 235 -21.56 -22.29 -3.77
CA TRP A 235 -20.10 -22.43 -3.72
C TRP A 235 -19.37 -21.33 -4.51
N ALA A 236 -19.92 -20.89 -5.65
CA ALA A 236 -19.38 -19.77 -6.42
C ALA A 236 -19.34 -18.49 -5.59
N MET A 237 -20.41 -18.20 -4.84
CA MET A 237 -20.46 -17.04 -3.93
C MET A 237 -19.44 -17.18 -2.80
N VAL A 238 -19.33 -18.37 -2.19
CA VAL A 238 -18.35 -18.64 -1.13
C VAL A 238 -16.92 -18.41 -1.62
N PHE A 239 -16.56 -18.95 -2.80
CA PHE A 239 -15.24 -18.73 -3.39
C PHE A 239 -15.00 -17.27 -3.80
N GLY A 240 -16.04 -16.57 -4.26
CA GLY A 240 -15.99 -15.13 -4.51
C GLY A 240 -15.66 -14.33 -3.25
N ILE A 241 -16.24 -14.68 -2.09
CA ILE A 241 -15.89 -14.08 -0.79
C ILE A 241 -14.46 -14.46 -0.38
N ALA A 242 -14.08 -15.72 -0.60
CA ALA A 242 -12.76 -16.27 -0.23
C ALA A 242 -11.59 -15.62 -0.98
N GLN A 243 -11.85 -14.89 -2.09
CA GLN A 243 -10.83 -14.10 -2.80
C GLN A 243 -9.94 -13.28 -1.86
N GLN A 244 -10.49 -12.73 -0.77
CA GLN A 244 -9.71 -11.92 0.18
C GLN A 244 -8.65 -12.70 0.93
N ALA A 245 -8.89 -13.98 1.21
CA ALA A 245 -7.90 -14.84 1.86
C ALA A 245 -6.74 -15.15 0.90
N VAL A 246 -7.07 -15.46 -0.35
CA VAL A 246 -6.08 -15.79 -1.39
C VAL A 246 -5.18 -14.59 -1.70
N THR A 247 -5.78 -13.41 -1.91
CA THR A 247 -4.99 -12.18 -2.17
C THR A 247 -4.10 -11.82 -0.99
N ARG A 248 -4.60 -11.88 0.25
CA ARG A 248 -3.78 -11.65 1.45
C ARG A 248 -2.61 -12.64 1.59
N ALA A 249 -2.80 -13.91 1.20
CA ALA A 249 -1.74 -14.91 1.28
C ALA A 249 -0.62 -14.63 0.26
N VAL A 250 -0.99 -14.25 -0.96
CA VAL A 250 -0.04 -13.86 -2.01
C VAL A 250 0.72 -12.60 -1.60
N ASP A 251 0.02 -11.56 -1.11
CA ASP A 251 0.63 -10.31 -0.66
C ASP A 251 1.66 -10.54 0.46
N LYS A 252 1.34 -11.42 1.42
CA LYS A 252 2.27 -11.79 2.49
C LYS A 252 3.54 -12.46 1.96
N ARG A 253 3.41 -13.37 0.98
CA ARG A 253 4.56 -14.07 0.36
C ARG A 253 5.43 -13.10 -0.46
N ALA A 254 4.82 -12.22 -1.24
CA ALA A 254 5.55 -11.21 -2.01
C ALA A 254 6.38 -10.30 -1.08
N ASN A 255 5.77 -9.81 0.00
CA ASN A 255 6.47 -8.98 0.98
C ASN A 255 7.59 -9.73 1.70
N SER A 256 7.41 -11.01 2.06
CA SER A 256 8.49 -11.79 2.68
C SER A 256 9.68 -12.01 1.74
N LEU A 257 9.44 -12.15 0.44
CA LEU A 257 10.52 -12.34 -0.55
C LEU A 257 11.27 -11.03 -0.83
N LEU A 258 10.55 -9.91 -0.91
CA LEU A 258 11.13 -8.57 -1.06
C LEU A 258 11.96 -8.19 0.18
N ASN A 259 11.40 -8.40 1.38
CA ASN A 259 12.10 -8.10 2.64
C ASN A 259 13.25 -9.09 2.91
N GLY A 260 13.12 -10.33 2.46
CA GLY A 260 14.21 -11.32 2.48
C GLY A 260 15.35 -10.98 1.51
N SER A 261 15.12 -10.08 0.54
CA SER A 261 16.13 -9.64 -0.42
C SER A 261 16.78 -8.29 -0.04
N THR A 262 16.12 -7.46 0.78
CA THR A 262 16.72 -6.26 1.42
C THR A 262 17.45 -6.57 2.73
N ALA A 263 17.21 -7.73 3.33
CA ALA A 263 18.10 -8.29 4.35
C ALA A 263 19.31 -8.92 3.64
N GLY A 264 20.30 -8.11 3.28
CA GLY A 264 21.65 -8.62 3.04
C GLY A 264 22.07 -9.50 4.22
N PRO A 265 22.84 -10.58 4.00
CA PRO A 265 23.22 -11.49 5.06
C PRO A 265 23.77 -10.68 6.23
N PRO A 266 23.41 -10.99 7.49
CA PRO A 266 24.08 -10.37 8.62
C PRO A 266 25.57 -10.65 8.41
N GLY A 267 26.32 -9.61 8.04
CA GLY A 267 27.76 -9.65 8.08
C GLY A 267 28.13 -10.17 9.45
N PRO A 268 29.08 -11.12 9.56
CA PRO A 268 29.35 -11.80 10.80
C PRO A 268 29.54 -10.72 11.86
N THR A 269 28.58 -10.63 12.78
CA THR A 269 28.65 -9.75 13.93
C THR A 269 29.96 -10.12 14.59
N GLY A 270 30.91 -9.19 14.54
CA GLY A 270 32.18 -9.32 15.22
C GLY A 270 31.86 -9.65 16.67
N GLY A 271 32.04 -10.92 17.01
CA GLY A 271 32.36 -11.31 18.36
C GLY A 271 33.65 -10.60 18.67
N VAL A 272 33.54 -9.50 19.40
CA VAL A 272 34.68 -8.97 20.14
C VAL A 272 34.95 -10.00 21.22
N ASP A 273 35.75 -11.02 20.89
CA ASP A 273 36.44 -11.82 21.88
C ASP A 273 37.36 -10.86 22.66
N PRO A 274 37.26 -10.77 24.01
CA PRO A 274 38.16 -9.94 24.81
C PRO A 274 39.56 -10.55 24.97
N HIS A 275 39.92 -11.54 24.15
CA HIS A 275 41.25 -12.16 24.14
C HIS A 275 41.95 -11.87 22.83
N GLY A 276 42.58 -10.70 22.75
CA GLY A 276 43.50 -10.35 21.67
C GLY A 276 44.67 -11.34 21.56
N PRO A 277 45.29 -11.48 20.38
CA PRO A 277 46.44 -12.34 20.19
C PRO A 277 47.63 -11.81 21.01
N LYS A 278 48.17 -12.70 21.84
CA LYS A 278 49.33 -12.48 22.69
C LYS A 278 50.57 -12.28 21.81
N LEU A 279 51.02 -11.03 21.66
CA LEU A 279 52.33 -10.69 21.09
C LEU A 279 53.44 -11.07 22.10
N PRO A 280 54.55 -11.68 21.67
CA PRO A 280 55.64 -12.05 22.56
C PRO A 280 56.59 -10.88 22.81
N GLY A 281 56.88 -10.63 24.09
CA GLY A 281 58.20 -10.24 24.59
C GLY A 281 58.69 -8.83 24.31
N GLY A 282 58.74 -8.00 25.35
CA GLY A 282 59.51 -6.76 25.37
C GLY A 282 59.22 -5.96 26.63
N GLY A 283 60.05 -6.15 27.65
CA GLY A 283 59.85 -5.59 28.99
C GLY A 283 59.99 -4.08 29.08
N VAL A 284 59.41 -3.54 30.15
CA VAL A 284 59.98 -2.62 31.15
C VAL A 284 58.80 -2.00 31.91
N ALA A 285 58.69 -2.35 33.19
CA ALA A 285 57.91 -1.63 34.22
C ALA A 285 58.84 -0.56 34.86
N PRO A 286 58.43 0.29 35.84
CA PRO A 286 57.15 0.31 36.56
C PRO A 286 56.59 1.72 36.94
N GLY A 287 55.43 1.71 37.61
CA GLY A 287 54.98 2.76 38.53
C GLY A 287 53.54 3.19 38.23
N GLY A 288 52.54 3.09 39.11
CA GLY A 288 52.49 2.71 40.53
C GLY A 288 51.21 3.35 41.11
N ASN A 289 50.54 2.63 42.02
CA ASN A 289 49.45 3.08 42.91
C ASN A 289 48.12 3.49 42.24
N SER A 290 46.95 3.25 42.82
CA SER A 290 46.53 2.79 44.15
C SER A 290 45.02 2.58 44.13
N ASP A 291 44.51 1.61 44.93
CA ASP A 291 43.33 1.71 45.81
C ASP A 291 41.95 2.05 45.19
N THR A 292 40.81 1.46 45.52
CA THR A 292 40.28 0.84 46.75
C THR A 292 38.99 0.09 46.37
N SER A 293 38.78 -1.15 46.86
CA SER A 293 37.84 -1.53 47.95
C SER A 293 36.36 -1.24 47.65
N GLY A 294 35.56 -2.25 47.30
CA GLY A 294 34.63 -2.93 48.22
C GLY A 294 33.20 -2.49 47.87
N GLU A 295 32.10 -3.23 47.96
CA GLU A 295 31.72 -4.54 48.52
C GLU A 295 30.31 -4.81 47.92
N ALA A 296 30.07 -5.98 47.32
CA ALA A 296 29.08 -7.02 47.71
C ALA A 296 27.78 -6.47 48.38
N GLU A 297 26.54 -6.84 48.03
CA GLU A 297 25.95 -8.16 47.74
C GLU A 297 24.49 -8.00 47.17
N PRO A 298 23.81 -9.09 46.77
CA PRO A 298 22.71 -9.14 45.79
C PRO A 298 21.32 -9.40 46.40
N ILE A 299 20.24 -9.25 45.62
CA ILE A 299 18.98 -10.01 45.83
C ILE A 299 18.35 -10.37 44.47
N ALA A 300 18.06 -11.66 44.31
CA ALA A 300 17.39 -12.27 43.16
C ALA A 300 15.88 -12.47 43.43
N ASP A 301 15.11 -12.33 42.35
CA ASP A 301 14.07 -13.25 41.83
C ASP A 301 12.84 -13.61 42.69
N LYS A 302 11.63 -13.27 42.20
CA LYS A 302 10.57 -14.26 41.87
C LYS A 302 9.26 -13.65 41.35
N ALA A 303 8.71 -14.31 40.33
CA ALA A 303 7.35 -14.16 39.79
C ALA A 303 6.23 -14.55 40.80
N PRO A 304 4.97 -14.23 40.47
CA PRO A 304 3.87 -15.10 40.89
C PRO A 304 2.95 -15.49 39.73
N GLY A 305 2.64 -16.78 39.69
CA GLY A 305 1.48 -17.34 39.01
C GLY A 305 0.28 -17.49 39.95
N ASP A 306 -0.89 -17.36 39.34
CA ASP A 306 -2.13 -18.13 39.53
C ASP A 306 -2.93 -18.04 40.85
N ARG A 307 -4.20 -17.63 40.69
CA ARG A 307 -5.36 -18.14 41.44
C ARG A 307 -6.70 -17.67 40.81
N THR A 308 -7.35 -18.61 40.11
CA THR A 308 -8.79 -19.00 40.03
C THR A 308 -9.84 -18.28 40.90
N PRO A 309 -11.17 -18.50 40.71
CA PRO A 309 -11.91 -19.09 39.58
C PRO A 309 -12.83 -18.09 38.86
#